data_AF-A0A848H4K1-F1
#
_entry.id   AF-A0A848H4K1-F1
#
_cell.length_a   1.000
_cell.length_b   1.000
_cell.length_c   1.000
_cell.angle_alpha   90.00
_cell.angle_beta   90.00
_cell.angle_gamma   90.00
#
_symmetry.space_group_name_H-M   'P 1'
#
loop_
_entity.id
_entity.type
_entity.pdbx_description
1 polymer ?
#
loop_
_entity_poly.entity_id
_entity_poly.type
_entity_poly.pdbx_seq_one_letter_code
_entity_poly.pdbx_strand_id
1 'polypeptide(L)' 'MFETVTQKELRAQMEQHLLMVEEVLGGLDQFVQGLERRIARIEQGLGLEAEGISASGWVADLQRMKAELAKLRKS' A
#
# COMPACT_ATOMS: atom_id res chain seq x y z
N MET A 1 15.39 37.60 28.24
CA MET A 1 15.96 38.08 26.98
C MET A 1 15.08 37.50 25.88
N PHE A 2 13.98 38.18 25.54
CA PHE A 2 13.17 37.80 24.38
C PHE A 2 13.87 38.43 23.19
N GLU A 3 14.62 37.63 22.44
CA GLU A 3 15.09 38.05 21.13
C GLU A 3 13.85 38.35 20.28
N THR A 4 13.71 39.59 19.87
CA THR A 4 12.72 39.98 18.87
C THR A 4 13.10 39.30 17.57
N VAL A 5 12.55 38.10 17.34
CA VAL A 5 12.61 37.42 16.06
C VAL A 5 12.16 38.41 15.01
N THR A 6 13.06 38.76 14.11
CA THR A 6 12.73 39.66 13.01
C THR A 6 11.76 38.95 12.08
N GLN A 7 10.90 39.72 11.40
CA GLN A 7 9.97 39.16 10.41
C GLN A 7 10.71 38.34 9.32
N LYS A 8 11.97 38.68 9.05
CA LYS A 8 12.84 37.96 8.12
C LYS A 8 13.24 36.58 8.65
N GLU A 9 13.61 36.46 9.92
CA GLU A 9 13.97 35.19 10.56
C GLU A 9 12.75 34.27 10.69
N LEU A 10 11.60 34.82 11.07
CA LEU A 10 10.35 34.06 11.11
C LEU A 10 10.01 33.48 9.73
N ARG A 11 10.13 34.30 8.68
CA ARG A 11 9.88 33.85 7.30
C ARG A 11 10.85 32.75 6.88
N ALA A 12 12.13 32.87 7.20
CA ALA A 12 13.13 31.84 6.89
C ALA A 12 12.83 30.52 7.62
N GLN A 13 12.43 30.58 8.90
CA GLN A 13 12.01 29.40 9.66
C GLN A 13 10.74 28.75 9.08
N MET A 14 9.78 29.55 8.64
CA MET A 14 8.57 29.04 7.98
C MET A 14 8.90 28.36 6.65
N GLU A 15 9.76 28.96 5.82
CA GLU A 15 10.20 28.36 4.56
C GLU A 15 10.93 27.02 4.80
N GLN A 16 11.77 26.95 5.83
CA GLN A 16 12.43 25.70 6.22
C GLN A 16 11.43 24.65 6.71
N HIS A 17 10.44 25.01 7.52
CA HIS A 17 9.42 24.09 7.98
C HIS A 17 8.54 23.58 6.84
N LEU A 18 8.17 24.44 5.88
CA LEU A 18 7.43 24.02 4.70
C LEU A 18 8.23 23.00 3.89
N LEU A 19 9.52 23.22 3.71
CA LEU A 19 10.40 22.29 2.98
C LEU A 19 10.50 20.93 3.69
N MET A 20 10.63 20.93 5.03
CA MET A 20 10.59 19.68 5.81
C MET A 20 9.25 18.93 5.67
N VAL A 21 8.13 19.66 5.64
CA VAL A 21 6.81 19.06 5.46
C VAL A 21 6.69 18.44 4.07
N GLU A 22 7.18 19.13 3.03
CA GLU A 22 7.21 18.60 1.66
C GLU A 22 8.03 17.31 1.56
N GLU A 23 9.18 17.24 2.22
CA GLU A 23 10.01 16.02 2.26
C GLU A 23 9.27 14.85 2.91
N VAL A 24 8.59 15.08 4.05
CA VAL A 24 7.80 14.05 4.73
C VAL A 24 6.63 13.59 3.86
N LEU A 25 5.90 14.51 3.24
CA LEU A 25 4.79 14.18 2.35
C LEU A 25 5.27 13.39 1.13
N GLY A 26 6.40 13.76 0.54
CA GLY A 26 7.02 13.00 -0.55
C GLY A 26 7.43 11.59 -0.15
N GLY A 27 7.98 11.42 1.06
CA GLY A 27 8.30 10.10 1.62
C GLY A 27 7.05 9.24 1.85
N LEU A 28 5.96 9.84 2.34
CA LEU A 28 4.68 9.15 2.53
C LEU A 28 4.06 8.70 1.21
N ASP A 29 4.08 9.53 0.17
CA ASP A 29 3.57 9.18 -1.16
C ASP A 29 4.30 7.96 -1.74
N GLN A 30 5.64 7.96 -1.67
CA GLN A 30 6.45 6.81 -2.09
C GLN A 30 6.13 5.54 -1.30
N PHE A 31 5.90 5.67 0.00
CA PHE A 31 5.54 4.53 0.85
C PHE A 31 4.17 3.96 0.48
N VAL A 32 3.17 4.81 0.25
CA VAL A 32 1.82 4.40 -0.20
C VAL A 32 1.89 3.68 -1.55
N GLN A 33 2.61 4.22 -2.53
CA GLN A 33 2.82 3.56 -3.82
C GLN A 33 3.54 2.21 -3.68
N GLY A 34 4.41 2.07 -2.67
CA GLY A 34 5.03 0.79 -2.32
C GLY A 34 4.03 -0.24 -1.79
N LEU A 35 3.09 0.21 -0.94
CA LEU A 35 2.01 -0.63 -0.41
C LEU A 35 1.03 -1.05 -1.49
N GLU A 36 0.58 -0.14 -2.36
CA GLU A 36 -0.33 -0.43 -3.47
C GLU A 36 0.24 -1.51 -4.39
N ARG A 37 1.53 -1.40 -4.75
CA ARG A 37 2.22 -2.42 -5.55
C ARG A 37 2.30 -3.78 -4.85
N ARG A 38 2.43 -3.81 -3.52
CA ARG A 38 2.42 -5.06 -2.75
C ARG A 38 1.03 -5.68 -2.72
N ILE A 39 -0.01 -4.86 -2.50
CA ILE A 39 -1.41 -5.29 -2.49
C ILE A 39 -1.78 -5.87 -3.85
N ALA A 40 -1.49 -5.16 -4.95
CA ALA A 40 -1.78 -5.64 -6.30
C ALA A 40 -1.13 -7.00 -6.62
N ARG A 41 0.12 -7.23 -6.15
CA ARG A 41 0.78 -8.54 -6.30
C ARG A 41 0.10 -9.64 -5.49
N ILE A 42 -0.36 -9.32 -4.28
CA ILE A 42 -1.09 -10.27 -3.43
C ILE A 42 -2.44 -10.61 -4.08
N GLU A 43 -3.18 -9.60 -4.53
CA GLU A 43 -4.45 -9.76 -5.24
C GLU A 43 -4.28 -10.62 -6.49
N GLN A 44 -3.24 -10.36 -7.30
CA GLN A 44 -2.91 -11.16 -8.47
C GLN A 44 -2.58 -12.63 -8.11
N GLY A 45 -1.77 -12.86 -7.07
CA GLY A 45 -1.42 -14.21 -6.63
C GLY A 45 -2.61 -15.01 -6.09
N LEU A 46 -3.51 -14.33 -5.38
CA LEU A 46 -4.77 -14.89 -4.90
C LEU A 46 -5.83 -15.00 -6.01
N GLY A 47 -5.61 -14.33 -7.15
CA GLY A 47 -6.54 -14.17 -8.26
C GLY A 47 -7.87 -13.55 -7.83
N LEU A 48 -7.80 -12.59 -6.91
CA LEU A 48 -8.94 -11.79 -6.48
C LEU A 48 -9.22 -10.74 -7.55
N GLU A 49 -10.38 -10.81 -8.21
CA GLU A 49 -10.90 -9.65 -8.95
C GLU A 49 -11.57 -8.67 -7.99
N ALA A 50 -11.82 -7.43 -8.44
CA ALA A 50 -12.34 -6.31 -7.63
C ALA A 50 -13.65 -6.62 -6.85
N GLU A 51 -14.34 -7.71 -7.19
CA GLU A 51 -15.59 -8.17 -6.58
C GLU A 51 -15.39 -9.33 -5.58
N GLY A 52 -14.15 -9.72 -5.28
CA GLY A 52 -13.84 -10.75 -4.28
C GLY A 52 -14.09 -12.20 -4.74
N ILE A 53 -14.35 -12.41 -6.03
CA ILE A 53 -14.55 -13.74 -6.61
C ILE A 53 -13.20 -14.21 -7.20
N SER A 54 -12.66 -15.31 -6.66
CA SER A 54 -11.42 -15.90 -7.14
C SER A 54 -11.70 -16.78 -8.36
N ALA A 55 -11.58 -16.20 -9.56
CA ALA A 55 -11.72 -16.92 -10.83
C ALA A 55 -10.39 -17.54 -11.33
N SER A 56 -9.26 -17.16 -10.72
CA SER A 56 -7.92 -17.61 -11.07
C SER A 56 -6.98 -17.58 -9.85
N GLY A 57 -5.69 -17.90 -10.02
CA GLY A 57 -4.69 -17.84 -8.95
C GLY A 57 -4.67 -19.05 -8.01
N TRP A 58 -3.78 -19.00 -7.01
CA TRP A 58 -3.46 -20.17 -6.17
C TRP A 58 -4.64 -20.63 -5.31
N VAL A 59 -5.54 -19.72 -4.92
CA VAL A 59 -6.74 -20.07 -4.15
C VAL A 59 -7.73 -20.85 -5.01
N ALA A 60 -7.99 -20.40 -6.24
CA ALA A 60 -8.83 -21.12 -7.19
C ALA A 60 -8.26 -22.51 -7.52
N ASP A 61 -6.94 -22.63 -7.69
CA ASP A 61 -6.26 -23.90 -7.93
C ASP A 61 -6.40 -24.86 -6.74
N LEU A 62 -6.22 -24.38 -5.51
CA LEU A 62 -6.41 -25.18 -4.30
C LEU A 62 -7.86 -25.65 -4.14
N GLN A 63 -8.84 -24.81 -4.44
CA GLN A 63 -10.26 -25.20 -4.40
C GLN A 63 -10.57 -26.28 -5.45
N ARG A 64 -10.01 -26.16 -6.66
CA ARG A 64 -10.13 -27.18 -7.71
C ARG A 64 -9.51 -28.51 -7.27
N MET A 65 -8.28 -28.50 -6.74
CA MET A 65 -7.63 -29.70 -6.21
C MET A 65 -8.44 -30.34 -5.08
N LYS A 66 -8.95 -29.55 -4.13
CA LYS A 66 -9.80 -30.03 -3.04
C LYS A 66 -11.06 -30.73 -3.58
N ALA A 67 -11.70 -30.16 -4.60
CA ALA A 67 -12.88 -30.75 -5.23
C ALA A 67 -12.56 -32.08 -5.94
N GLU A 68 -11.46 -32.15 -6.69
CA GLU A 68 -11.00 -33.37 -7.34
C GLU A 68 -10.67 -34.49 -6.33
N LEU A 69 -9.94 -34.17 -5.26
CA LEU A 69 -9.64 -35.12 -4.18
C LEU A 69 -10.92 -35.63 -3.48
N ALA A 70 -11.90 -34.74 -3.28
CA ALA A 70 -13.18 -35.14 -2.69
C ALA A 70 -13.99 -36.07 -3.60
N LYS A 71 -13.89 -35.93 -4.93
CA LYS A 71 -14.48 -36.87 -5.89
C LYS A 71 -13.79 -38.22 -5.83
N LEU A 72 -12.46 -38.25 -5.85
CA LEU A 72 -11.67 -39.48 -5.76
C LEU A 72 -11.97 -40.27 -4.48
N ARG A 73 -12.14 -39.58 -3.34
CA ARG A 73 -12.51 -40.23 -2.07
C ARG A 73 -13.91 -40.86 -2.07
N LYS A 74 -14.79 -40.44 -2.98
CA LYS A 74 -16.16 -40.97 -3.11
C LYS A 74 -16.28 -42.06 -4.18
N SER A 75 -15.24 -42.28 -4.98
CA SER A 75 -15.10 -43.39 -5.93
C SER A 75 -14.50 -44.61 -5.25
#